data_AF-A0A727TI00-F1
#
_entry.id   AF-A0A727TI00-F1
#
_cell.length_a   1.000
_cell.length_b   1.000
_cell.length_c   1.000
_cell.angle_alpha   90.00
_cell.angle_beta   90.00
_cell.angle_gamma   90.00
#
_symmetry.space_group_name_H-M   'P 1'
#
loop_
_entity.id
_entity.type
_entity.pdbx_description
1 polymer ?
#
loop_
_entity_poly.entity_id
_entity_poly.type
_entity_poly.pdbx_seq_one_letter_code
_entity_poly.pdbx_strand_id
1 'polypeptide(L)'
;MSDITANIVIGMPSQLFTLARSFKANANGKIYISKIDTPPGEMTDPDNYVQVYLENEDGSHVPVAQPLVINSGGFPVYNGQIAKFVTVEGHAMAIYNAYGGQEFYFPNVLKYDPDQFSVDFTAQLAQTGIYANDDTKGDAMIGVKQPIGGSIHRTQHDVNAERISALDLGVKGDGITDDVTSIRAALITAATAKRAIHFPDGVYLCSDFFSIPSHSRIYCDPGAVFKLTGSTNLGGFAVTGINNQVQPELCEDVVTYNMTLDCSRIAGENGINGVICKNIRHYNPTVLNTLYDSVKLGGRAFQFEGGKIEDVNIFNPIIQNCSIGINSQGIPDVLKNVRALSYHSVAMLNVDIPFNIDSQISTPMENTSSSMSTSVFGASLHNCGRITGGYGTAATNPDLGGGIVCGDRGYGLYIDGLRVINDDSYGGIGSVFKGQMFGVTVHGLEFYGRYAVTVIDNSPVGFGNPSQASYPSQISIDGRVYTDLDYIWTASDVSAIGNGRVRLCVNIPIATLSHLFDVHAGGSTSAWIELINTNTNYSSGLRTLKN
;
A
#
# COMPACT_ATOMS: atom_id res chain seq x y z
N MET A 1 39.56 -22.58 57.84
CA MET A 1 38.38 -21.83 58.32
C MET A 1 37.44 -21.78 57.12
N SER A 2 36.24 -22.35 57.24
CA SER A 2 35.28 -22.37 56.12
C SER A 2 34.77 -20.96 55.86
N ASP A 3 34.89 -20.51 54.61
CA ASP A 3 34.38 -19.21 54.16
C ASP A 3 32.84 -19.24 54.24
N ILE A 4 32.23 -18.31 54.97
CA ILE A 4 30.78 -18.18 55.11
C ILE A 4 30.34 -16.98 54.26
N THR A 5 29.66 -17.23 53.15
CA THR A 5 28.94 -16.20 52.36
C THR A 5 27.51 -16.06 52.87
N ALA A 6 27.27 -15.17 53.84
CA ALA A 6 25.94 -14.79 54.31
C ALA A 6 25.41 -13.58 53.54
N ASN A 7 24.21 -13.67 52.97
CA ASN A 7 23.68 -12.67 52.02
C ASN A 7 22.27 -12.15 52.35
N ILE A 8 21.63 -12.61 53.44
CA ILE A 8 20.22 -12.25 53.76
C ILE A 8 20.17 -11.48 55.08
N VAL A 9 19.79 -10.20 55.02
CA VAL A 9 19.64 -9.32 56.19
C VAL A 9 18.37 -9.65 56.96
N ILE A 10 18.48 -9.78 58.29
CA ILE A 10 17.34 -9.88 59.20
C ILE A 10 16.81 -8.47 59.46
N GLY A 11 15.82 -8.07 58.67
CA GLY A 11 15.07 -6.82 58.82
C GLY A 11 13.56 -7.10 58.85
N MET A 12 12.79 -6.22 59.48
CA MET A 12 11.33 -6.26 59.36
C MET A 12 10.93 -5.74 57.96
N PRO A 13 10.00 -6.39 57.25
CA PRO A 13 9.50 -5.89 55.95
C PRO A 13 8.96 -4.44 56.00
N SER A 14 8.65 -3.92 57.19
CA SER A 14 8.46 -2.49 57.48
C SER A 14 9.65 -1.95 58.30
N GLN A 15 10.21 -0.80 57.93
CA GLN A 15 11.49 -0.24 58.42
C GLN A 15 11.76 -0.16 59.95
N LEU A 16 10.79 -0.38 60.84
CA LEU A 16 10.96 -0.34 62.31
C LEU A 16 10.20 -1.49 62.99
N PHE A 17 10.83 -2.16 63.97
CA PHE A 17 10.16 -3.16 64.81
C PHE A 17 9.24 -2.46 65.82
N THR A 18 7.94 -2.39 65.48
CA THR A 18 6.89 -1.73 66.28
C THR A 18 5.98 -2.74 66.96
N LEU A 19 5.08 -2.28 67.83
CA LEU A 19 3.96 -3.10 68.33
C LEU A 19 2.88 -3.21 67.24
N ALA A 20 2.21 -4.35 67.09
CA ALA A 20 1.20 -4.59 66.05
C ALA A 20 -0.02 -3.67 66.15
N ARG A 21 -0.27 -3.11 67.34
CA ARG A 21 -1.43 -2.24 67.63
C ARG A 21 -1.06 -0.77 67.83
N SER A 22 0.21 -0.40 67.74
CA SER A 22 0.65 1.01 67.86
C SER A 22 2.04 1.20 67.26
N PHE A 23 2.30 2.35 66.61
CA PHE A 23 3.62 2.71 66.05
C PHE A 23 4.72 2.97 67.10
N LYS A 24 4.57 2.48 68.33
CA LYS A 24 5.60 2.51 69.36
C LYS A 24 6.60 1.39 69.11
N ALA A 25 7.87 1.64 69.42
CA ALA A 25 8.91 0.62 69.40
C ALA A 25 8.50 -0.59 70.25
N ASN A 26 8.73 -1.80 69.72
CA ASN A 26 8.56 -3.04 70.48
C ASN A 26 9.76 -3.25 71.42
N ALA A 27 9.96 -2.31 72.34
CA ALA A 27 11.10 -2.28 73.24
C ALA A 27 11.17 -3.55 74.09
N ASN A 28 12.36 -4.13 74.20
CA ASN A 28 12.62 -5.44 74.84
C ASN A 28 11.89 -6.62 74.20
N GLY A 29 11.28 -6.43 73.03
CA GLY A 29 10.72 -7.50 72.22
C GLY A 29 11.80 -8.48 71.74
N LYS A 30 11.35 -9.66 71.35
CA LYS A 30 12.19 -10.78 70.92
C LYS A 30 11.93 -11.13 69.47
N ILE A 31 12.99 -11.33 68.70
CA ILE A 31 12.94 -11.81 67.32
C ILE A 31 13.46 -13.24 67.30
N TYR A 32 12.67 -14.14 66.72
CA TYR A 32 13.02 -15.53 66.48
C TYR A 32 13.06 -15.81 64.98
N ILE A 33 14.10 -16.52 64.56
CA ILE A 33 14.46 -16.85 63.19
C ILE A 33 14.54 -18.37 63.08
N SER A 34 13.58 -18.95 62.37
CA SER A 34 13.43 -20.41 62.25
C SER A 34 13.37 -20.84 60.80
N LYS A 35 13.38 -22.14 60.54
CA LYS A 35 13.23 -22.72 59.20
C LYS A 35 11.95 -22.19 58.54
N ILE A 36 11.97 -22.07 57.21
CA ILE A 36 10.80 -21.64 56.45
C ILE A 36 9.60 -22.54 56.79
N ASP A 37 8.42 -21.91 56.89
CA ASP A 37 7.13 -22.54 57.21
C ASP A 37 7.03 -23.18 58.62
N THR A 38 7.99 -22.92 59.54
CA THR A 38 7.84 -23.29 60.96
C THR A 38 6.57 -22.62 61.54
N PRO A 39 5.64 -23.39 62.15
CA PRO A 39 4.41 -22.83 62.71
C PRO A 39 4.66 -21.80 63.81
N PRO A 40 3.81 -20.78 64.00
CA PRO A 40 4.02 -19.71 64.98
C PRO A 40 4.28 -20.19 66.41
N GLY A 41 3.63 -21.29 66.83
CA GLY A 41 3.79 -21.87 68.17
C GLY A 41 5.12 -22.61 68.39
N GLU A 42 5.84 -22.92 67.32
CA GLU A 42 7.11 -23.67 67.33
C GLU A 42 8.32 -22.77 67.00
N MET A 43 8.08 -21.46 66.80
CA MET A 43 9.10 -20.47 66.47
C MET A 43 10.12 -20.26 67.59
N THR A 44 9.81 -20.65 68.82
CA THR A 44 10.70 -20.53 69.99
C THR A 44 11.43 -21.84 70.32
N ASP A 45 11.23 -22.89 69.50
CA ASP A 45 11.92 -24.17 69.67
C ASP A 45 13.33 -24.10 69.05
N PRO A 46 14.41 -24.29 69.85
CA PRO A 46 15.77 -24.30 69.33
C PRO A 46 16.03 -25.28 68.18
N ASP A 47 15.29 -26.39 68.09
CA ASP A 47 15.43 -27.38 67.00
C ASP A 47 15.01 -26.83 65.62
N ASN A 48 14.20 -25.77 65.63
CA ASN A 48 13.71 -25.08 64.45
C ASN A 48 14.55 -23.86 64.06
N TYR A 49 15.50 -23.43 64.89
CA TYR A 49 16.28 -22.22 64.64
C TYR A 49 17.18 -22.32 63.41
N VAL A 50 17.23 -21.23 62.64
CA VAL A 50 18.28 -20.98 61.65
C VAL A 50 19.39 -20.19 62.34
N GLN A 51 20.65 -20.51 62.05
CA GLN A 51 21.78 -19.81 62.66
C GLN A 51 21.79 -18.33 62.24
N VAL A 52 21.81 -17.44 63.23
CA VAL A 52 21.94 -15.98 63.04
C VAL A 52 23.39 -15.56 63.26
N TYR A 53 23.87 -14.63 62.44
CA TYR A 53 25.18 -14.01 62.58
C TYR A 53 25.04 -12.50 62.78
N LEU A 54 25.88 -11.92 63.63
CA LEU A 54 26.19 -10.50 63.66
C LEU A 54 27.15 -10.20 62.51
N GLU A 55 26.83 -9.23 61.67
CA GLU A 55 27.75 -8.68 60.67
C GLU A 55 28.42 -7.43 61.25
N ASN A 56 29.74 -7.48 61.43
CA ASN A 56 30.54 -6.34 61.88
C ASN A 56 30.80 -5.37 60.71
N GLU A 57 31.24 -4.15 61.02
CA GLU A 57 31.55 -3.13 60.00
C GLU A 57 32.67 -3.56 59.03
N ASP A 58 33.53 -4.49 59.43
CA ASP A 58 34.59 -5.07 58.59
C ASP A 58 34.09 -6.23 57.70
N GLY A 59 32.79 -6.54 57.74
CA GLY A 59 32.14 -7.63 57.00
C GLY A 59 32.33 -9.02 57.62
N SER A 60 33.00 -9.14 58.77
CA SER A 60 33.13 -10.41 59.49
C SER A 60 31.82 -10.83 60.16
N HIS A 61 31.60 -12.15 60.24
CA HIS A 61 30.38 -12.74 60.80
C HIS A 61 30.65 -13.46 62.13
N VAL A 62 29.90 -13.11 63.17
CA VAL A 62 29.98 -13.74 64.50
C VAL A 62 28.65 -14.45 64.80
N PRO A 63 28.63 -15.76 65.10
CA PRO A 63 27.39 -16.46 65.48
C PRO A 63 26.75 -15.83 66.73
N VAL A 64 25.44 -15.56 66.67
CA VAL A 64 24.66 -15.01 67.78
C VAL A 64 23.55 -15.97 68.18
N ALA A 65 23.37 -16.12 69.49
CA ALA A 65 22.28 -16.90 70.04
C ALA A 65 20.95 -16.13 69.95
N GLN A 66 19.88 -16.87 69.67
CA GLN A 66 18.52 -16.34 69.64
C GLN A 66 17.85 -16.48 71.02
N PRO A 67 16.85 -15.64 71.36
CA PRO A 67 16.25 -14.58 70.54
C PRO A 67 17.09 -13.31 70.45
N LEU A 68 16.98 -12.60 69.32
CA LEU A 68 17.52 -11.25 69.18
C LEU A 68 16.64 -10.26 69.94
N VAL A 69 17.25 -9.22 70.50
CA VAL A 69 16.54 -8.25 71.36
C VAL A 69 16.32 -6.95 70.62
N ILE A 70 15.14 -6.34 70.80
CA ILE A 70 14.81 -5.03 70.25
C ILE A 70 15.03 -3.94 71.33
N ASN A 71 15.74 -2.86 71.03
CA ASN A 71 15.93 -1.74 71.96
C ASN A 71 14.72 -0.79 72.04
N SER A 72 14.83 0.24 72.86
CA SER A 72 13.80 1.29 73.01
C SER A 72 13.51 2.09 71.73
N GLY A 73 14.43 2.07 70.76
CA GLY A 73 14.27 2.70 69.45
C GLY A 73 13.61 1.81 68.40
N GLY A 74 13.33 0.54 68.69
CA GLY A 74 12.74 -0.40 67.73
C GLY A 74 13.76 -1.06 66.81
N PHE A 75 15.04 -1.08 67.19
CA PHE A 75 16.13 -1.71 66.44
C PHE A 75 16.62 -2.99 67.11
N PRO A 76 17.01 -4.02 66.34
CA PRO A 76 17.67 -5.19 66.89
C PRO A 76 19.05 -4.78 67.43
N VAL A 77 19.41 -5.32 68.59
CA VAL A 77 20.65 -4.98 69.28
C VAL A 77 21.45 -6.21 69.71
N TYR A 78 22.77 -6.04 69.73
CA TYR A 78 23.72 -6.97 70.34
C TYR A 78 24.45 -6.23 71.46
N ASN A 79 24.45 -6.78 72.69
CA ASN A 79 25.00 -6.11 73.89
C ASN A 79 24.51 -4.66 74.09
N GLY A 80 23.28 -4.35 73.69
CA GLY A 80 22.66 -3.03 73.84
C GLY A 80 23.00 -2.01 72.74
N GLN A 81 23.90 -2.33 71.82
CA GLN A 81 24.21 -1.51 70.64
C GLN A 81 23.43 -2.01 69.42
N ILE A 82 23.04 -1.08 68.55
CA ILE A 82 22.38 -1.41 67.27
C ILE A 82 23.34 -2.24 66.43
N ALA A 83 22.83 -3.35 65.92
CA ALA A 83 23.63 -4.35 65.23
C ALA A 83 22.91 -4.84 63.97
N LYS A 84 23.68 -5.21 62.95
CA LYS A 84 23.18 -5.86 61.75
C LYS A 84 23.23 -7.37 61.94
N PHE A 85 22.09 -8.03 61.73
CA PHE A 85 22.01 -9.49 61.82
C PHE A 85 21.70 -10.07 60.43
N VAL A 86 22.30 -11.21 60.11
CA VAL A 86 22.15 -11.91 58.83
C VAL A 86 21.98 -13.41 59.02
N THR A 87 21.37 -14.08 58.04
CA THR A 87 21.38 -15.55 57.90
C THR A 87 22.03 -15.97 56.59
N VAL A 88 22.42 -17.24 56.52
CA VAL A 88 22.96 -17.87 55.30
C VAL A 88 21.87 -18.44 54.38
N GLU A 89 20.68 -18.68 54.93
CA GLU A 89 19.53 -19.25 54.21
C GLU A 89 18.24 -18.49 54.51
N GLY A 90 17.22 -18.70 53.67
CA GLY A 90 15.89 -18.12 53.88
C GLY A 90 15.23 -18.67 55.15
N HIS A 91 14.41 -17.86 55.82
CA HIS A 91 13.88 -18.17 57.15
C HIS A 91 12.44 -17.68 57.35
N ALA A 92 11.75 -18.30 58.31
CA ALA A 92 10.58 -17.74 58.96
C ALA A 92 11.01 -16.77 60.07
N MET A 93 10.18 -15.77 60.36
CA MET A 93 10.46 -14.79 61.42
C MET A 93 9.22 -14.56 62.28
N ALA A 94 9.41 -14.60 63.61
CA ALA A 94 8.38 -14.25 64.58
C ALA A 94 8.90 -13.18 65.54
N ILE A 95 8.06 -12.18 65.79
CA ILE A 95 8.38 -11.04 66.65
C ILE A 95 7.40 -11.05 67.81
N TYR A 96 7.93 -11.10 69.03
CA TYR A 96 7.17 -11.08 70.27
C TYR A 96 7.45 -9.79 71.04
N ASN A 97 6.49 -9.32 71.83
CA ASN A 97 6.68 -8.21 72.74
C ASN A 97 7.39 -8.62 74.03
N ALA A 98 7.72 -7.64 74.87
CA ALA A 98 8.40 -7.86 76.15
C ALA A 98 7.63 -8.77 77.12
N TYR A 99 6.32 -8.96 76.92
CA TYR A 99 5.45 -9.82 77.72
C TYR A 99 5.21 -11.21 77.08
N GLY A 100 5.89 -11.53 75.97
CA GLY A 100 5.76 -12.82 75.28
C GLY A 100 4.55 -12.95 74.36
N GLY A 101 3.80 -11.87 74.11
CA GLY A 101 2.73 -11.86 73.12
C GLY A 101 3.30 -11.72 71.69
N GLN A 102 2.86 -12.56 70.76
CA GLN A 102 3.28 -12.46 69.35
C GLN A 102 2.67 -11.21 68.71
N GLU A 103 3.52 -10.36 68.15
CA GLU A 103 3.13 -9.15 67.42
C GLU A 103 3.05 -9.43 65.91
N PHE A 104 4.08 -10.08 65.35
CA PHE A 104 4.16 -10.38 63.92
C PHE A 104 4.70 -11.77 63.67
N TYR A 105 4.28 -12.36 62.54
CA TYR A 105 4.76 -13.64 62.06
C TYR A 105 4.83 -13.63 60.54
N PHE A 106 5.96 -14.08 60.02
CA PHE A 106 6.25 -14.23 58.60
C PHE A 106 6.68 -15.69 58.35
N PRO A 107 5.85 -16.51 57.70
CA PRO A 107 6.19 -17.92 57.45
C PRO A 107 7.40 -18.08 56.52
N ASN A 108 7.64 -17.09 55.65
CA ASN A 108 8.82 -17.02 54.81
C ASN A 108 9.10 -15.54 54.50
N VAL A 109 10.20 -14.99 55.03
CA VAL A 109 10.54 -13.57 54.86
C VAL A 109 10.83 -13.21 53.40
N LEU A 110 11.32 -14.16 52.59
CA LEU A 110 11.61 -13.91 51.17
C LEU A 110 10.36 -13.55 50.37
N LYS A 111 9.15 -14.00 50.76
CA LYS A 111 7.88 -13.64 50.08
C LYS A 111 7.54 -12.15 50.15
N TYR A 112 8.19 -11.42 51.05
CA TYR A 112 7.95 -10.01 51.33
C TYR A 112 9.11 -9.14 50.89
N ASP A 113 10.10 -9.72 50.20
CA ASP A 113 11.17 -8.98 49.56
C ASP A 113 10.55 -8.09 48.46
N PRO A 114 10.72 -6.75 48.50
CA PRO A 114 10.22 -5.87 47.45
C PRO A 114 10.72 -6.24 46.04
N ASP A 115 11.83 -6.99 45.93
CA ASP A 115 12.37 -7.48 44.65
C ASP A 115 11.71 -8.78 44.16
N GLN A 116 10.63 -9.27 44.80
CA GLN A 116 9.87 -10.47 44.38
C GLN A 116 9.03 -10.28 43.11
N PHE A 117 8.74 -9.04 42.70
CA PHE A 117 8.10 -8.81 41.40
C PHE A 117 9.13 -9.16 40.33
N SER A 118 8.99 -10.36 39.75
CA SER A 118 10.11 -11.16 39.23
C SER A 118 11.15 -10.36 38.45
N VAL A 119 12.43 -10.69 38.71
CA VAL A 119 13.62 -10.13 38.04
C VAL A 119 13.47 -10.15 36.51
N ASP A 120 12.65 -11.05 35.99
CA ASP A 120 12.44 -11.30 34.57
C ASP A 120 11.10 -10.76 34.02
N PHE A 121 10.20 -10.21 34.84
CA PHE A 121 8.90 -9.73 34.36
C PHE A 121 9.05 -8.63 33.29
N THR A 122 9.96 -7.69 33.55
CA THR A 122 10.30 -6.63 32.58
C THR A 122 10.85 -7.23 31.29
N ALA A 123 11.68 -8.27 31.38
CA ALA A 123 12.25 -8.94 30.21
C ALA A 123 11.19 -9.73 29.42
N GLN A 124 10.23 -10.36 30.11
CA GLN A 124 9.08 -11.02 29.49
C GLN A 124 8.17 -10.02 28.78
N LEU A 125 7.81 -8.91 29.44
CA LEU A 125 6.94 -7.91 28.83
C LEU A 125 7.61 -7.21 27.63
N ALA A 126 8.90 -6.93 27.73
CA ALA A 126 9.68 -6.32 26.64
C ALA A 126 10.14 -7.32 25.57
N GLN A 127 9.92 -8.63 25.76
CA GLN A 127 10.46 -9.72 24.94
C GLN A 127 11.97 -9.55 24.66
N THR A 128 12.75 -9.37 25.72
CA THR A 128 14.21 -9.22 25.63
C THR A 128 14.94 -10.42 26.24
N GLY A 129 16.23 -10.56 25.93
CA GLY A 129 17.05 -11.65 26.45
C GLY A 129 16.54 -13.02 26.01
N ILE A 130 16.29 -13.92 26.96
CA ILE A 130 15.82 -15.29 26.69
C ILE A 130 14.37 -15.35 26.18
N TYR A 131 13.61 -14.26 26.29
CA TYR A 131 12.21 -14.18 25.84
C TYR A 131 12.05 -13.50 24.48
N ALA A 132 13.15 -13.22 23.78
CA ALA A 132 13.10 -12.66 22.45
C ALA A 132 12.34 -13.60 21.50
N ASN A 133 11.27 -13.09 20.87
CA ASN A 133 10.37 -13.84 19.99
C ASN A 133 9.60 -14.99 20.67
N ASP A 134 9.37 -14.93 21.99
CA ASP A 134 8.42 -15.84 22.65
C ASP A 134 6.99 -15.30 22.50
N ASP A 135 6.22 -15.90 21.59
CA ASP A 135 4.83 -15.53 21.28
C ASP A 135 3.86 -15.66 22.48
N THR A 136 4.30 -16.25 23.60
CA THR A 136 3.51 -16.32 24.84
C THR A 136 3.78 -15.15 25.80
N LYS A 137 4.70 -14.25 25.45
CA LYS A 137 5.13 -13.09 26.25
C LYS A 137 4.77 -11.76 25.58
N GLY A 138 5.10 -10.64 26.21
CA GLY A 138 4.75 -9.32 25.70
C GLY A 138 3.24 -9.09 25.59
N ASP A 139 2.76 -8.81 24.39
CA ASP A 139 1.35 -8.50 24.13
C ASP A 139 0.40 -9.70 24.36
N ALA A 140 0.90 -10.93 24.31
CA ALA A 140 0.14 -12.13 24.67
C ALA A 140 -0.22 -12.20 26.16
N MET A 141 0.50 -11.47 27.02
CA MET A 141 0.23 -11.39 28.46
C MET A 141 -0.84 -10.35 28.80
N ILE A 142 -1.28 -9.53 27.83
CA ILE A 142 -2.20 -8.42 28.04
C ILE A 142 -3.61 -8.82 27.58
N GLY A 143 -4.52 -9.00 28.54
CA GLY A 143 -5.93 -9.27 28.25
C GLY A 143 -6.67 -8.00 27.82
N VAL A 144 -7.45 -8.09 26.74
CA VAL A 144 -8.29 -7.00 26.21
C VAL A 144 -9.73 -7.45 25.97
N LYS A 145 -10.65 -6.49 26.09
CA LYS A 145 -12.08 -6.69 25.79
C LYS A 145 -12.72 -5.38 25.37
N GLN A 146 -13.47 -5.40 24.26
CA GLN A 146 -14.20 -4.22 23.79
C GLN A 146 -15.37 -3.89 24.74
N PRO A 147 -15.62 -2.60 25.07
CA PRO A 147 -16.67 -2.17 26.00
C PRO A 147 -18.07 -2.17 25.35
N ILE A 148 -18.41 -3.25 24.64
CA ILE A 148 -19.69 -3.45 23.95
C ILE A 148 -20.29 -4.80 24.35
N GLY A 149 -21.62 -4.89 24.40
CA GLY A 149 -22.33 -6.13 24.72
C GLY A 149 -22.00 -7.26 23.73
N GLY A 150 -21.76 -8.47 24.23
CA GLY A 150 -21.43 -9.64 23.41
C GLY A 150 -19.94 -9.82 23.06
N SER A 151 -19.06 -8.90 23.44
CA SER A 151 -17.62 -9.08 23.26
C SER A 151 -17.05 -10.19 24.16
N ILE A 152 -16.02 -10.89 23.68
CA ILE A 152 -15.27 -11.90 24.42
C ILE A 152 -13.89 -11.35 24.86
N HIS A 153 -13.30 -11.95 25.90
CA HIS A 153 -11.92 -11.65 26.28
C HIS A 153 -10.95 -12.26 25.28
N ARG A 154 -9.89 -11.52 24.97
CA ARG A 154 -8.80 -11.92 24.06
C ARG A 154 -7.47 -11.40 24.59
N THR A 155 -6.36 -11.79 23.96
CA THR A 155 -5.06 -11.15 24.20
C THR A 155 -4.87 -9.96 23.25
N GLN A 156 -3.99 -9.02 23.60
CA GLN A 156 -3.59 -7.95 22.69
C GLN A 156 -2.89 -8.53 21.44
N HIS A 157 -2.15 -9.64 21.60
CA HIS A 157 -1.56 -10.40 20.51
C HIS A 157 -2.60 -10.87 19.48
N ASP A 158 -3.71 -11.45 19.93
CA ASP A 158 -4.79 -11.91 19.04
C ASP A 158 -5.36 -10.76 18.22
N VAL A 159 -5.44 -9.55 18.79
CA VAL A 159 -5.97 -8.36 18.12
C VAL A 159 -4.96 -7.82 17.11
N ASN A 160 -3.69 -7.72 17.49
CA ASN A 160 -2.60 -7.28 16.61
C ASN A 160 -2.49 -8.19 15.38
N ALA A 161 -2.60 -9.51 15.57
CA ALA A 161 -2.48 -10.48 14.49
C ALA A 161 -3.54 -10.30 13.38
N GLU A 162 -4.70 -9.68 13.64
CA GLU A 162 -5.76 -9.54 12.63
C GLU A 162 -5.38 -8.70 11.41
N ARG A 163 -4.34 -7.86 11.53
CA ARG A 163 -3.87 -6.97 10.46
C ARG A 163 -2.35 -7.04 10.38
N ILE A 164 -1.82 -6.82 9.18
CA ILE A 164 -0.39 -6.68 8.97
C ILE A 164 -0.14 -5.24 8.57
N SER A 165 0.61 -4.46 9.34
CA SER A 165 1.15 -3.20 8.84
C SER A 165 2.42 -3.49 8.03
N ALA A 166 2.64 -2.76 6.96
CA ALA A 166 3.92 -2.77 6.24
C ALA A 166 5.09 -2.39 7.18
N LEU A 167 4.83 -1.55 8.19
CA LEU A 167 5.83 -1.15 9.18
C LEU A 167 6.28 -2.32 10.08
N ASP A 168 5.36 -3.24 10.39
CA ASP A 168 5.67 -4.46 11.16
C ASP A 168 6.63 -5.38 10.38
N LEU A 169 6.67 -5.23 9.05
CA LEU A 169 7.51 -6.01 8.13
C LEU A 169 8.75 -5.23 7.65
N GLY A 170 9.10 -4.15 8.35
CA GLY A 170 10.35 -3.42 8.15
C GLY A 170 10.34 -2.34 7.07
N VAL A 171 9.20 -2.13 6.38
CA VAL A 171 9.01 -0.99 5.48
C VAL A 171 9.02 0.31 6.31
N LYS A 172 9.65 1.38 5.81
CA LYS A 172 9.81 2.64 6.55
C LYS A 172 8.80 3.71 6.16
N GLY A 173 8.62 3.99 4.87
CA GLY A 173 7.74 5.05 4.39
C GLY A 173 8.16 6.45 4.84
N ASP A 174 9.43 6.65 5.18
CA ASP A 174 9.98 7.87 5.78
C ASP A 174 10.41 8.93 4.74
N GLY A 175 10.27 8.65 3.45
CA GLY A 175 10.70 9.52 2.37
C GLY A 175 12.22 9.65 2.22
N ILE A 176 13.00 8.79 2.87
CA ILE A 176 14.47 8.79 2.88
C ILE A 176 15.01 7.41 2.50
N THR A 177 14.46 6.36 3.12
CA THR A 177 14.86 4.97 2.94
C THR A 177 14.32 4.43 1.62
N ASP A 178 15.16 3.73 0.86
CA ASP A 178 14.71 2.94 -0.28
C ASP A 178 14.03 1.66 0.22
N ASP A 179 12.71 1.65 0.14
CA ASP A 179 11.84 0.63 0.70
C ASP A 179 11.59 -0.55 -0.25
N VAL A 180 12.10 -0.52 -1.50
CA VAL A 180 11.69 -1.50 -2.52
C VAL A 180 11.90 -2.95 -2.07
N THR A 181 13.01 -3.25 -1.39
CA THR A 181 13.31 -4.63 -0.94
C THR A 181 12.38 -5.06 0.20
N SER A 182 12.13 -4.19 1.17
CA SER A 182 11.21 -4.47 2.28
C SER A 182 9.76 -4.55 1.79
N ILE A 183 9.35 -3.74 0.82
CA ILE A 183 8.02 -3.82 0.19
C ILE A 183 7.83 -5.18 -0.46
N ARG A 184 8.78 -5.62 -1.29
CA ARG A 184 8.75 -6.94 -1.95
C ARG A 184 8.58 -8.07 -0.92
N ALA A 185 9.38 -8.05 0.15
CA ALA A 185 9.29 -9.04 1.21
C ALA A 185 7.94 -8.98 1.96
N ALA A 186 7.45 -7.77 2.26
CA ALA A 186 6.20 -7.56 2.98
C ALA A 186 4.99 -8.05 2.19
N LEU A 187 4.93 -7.77 0.89
CA LEU A 187 3.87 -8.25 0.00
C LEU A 187 3.86 -9.77 -0.10
N ILE A 188 5.03 -10.42 -0.23
CA ILE A 188 5.15 -11.88 -0.26
C ILE A 188 4.66 -12.49 1.06
N THR A 189 5.10 -11.96 2.20
CA THR A 189 4.69 -12.43 3.53
C THR A 189 3.17 -12.33 3.72
N ALA A 190 2.57 -11.18 3.40
CA ALA A 190 1.13 -10.97 3.55
C ALA A 190 0.31 -11.87 2.61
N ALA A 191 0.72 -12.00 1.35
CA ALA A 191 0.08 -12.87 0.37
C ALA A 191 0.15 -14.35 0.79
N THR A 192 1.31 -14.81 1.29
CA THR A 192 1.50 -16.18 1.80
C THR A 192 0.60 -16.45 3.01
N ALA A 193 0.49 -15.47 3.92
CA ALA A 193 -0.40 -15.55 5.07
C ALA A 193 -1.89 -15.41 4.69
N LYS A 194 -2.21 -15.04 3.44
CA LYS A 194 -3.56 -14.71 2.96
C LYS A 194 -4.24 -13.64 3.83
N ARG A 195 -3.45 -12.67 4.29
CA ARG A 195 -3.92 -11.55 5.12
C ARG A 195 -3.76 -10.24 4.39
N ALA A 196 -4.61 -9.29 4.77
CA ALA A 196 -4.51 -7.92 4.28
C ALA A 196 -3.25 -7.25 4.84
N ILE A 197 -2.52 -6.54 3.98
CA ILE A 197 -1.44 -5.64 4.36
C ILE A 197 -1.89 -4.19 4.24
N HIS A 198 -1.60 -3.42 5.28
CA HIS A 198 -1.87 -1.99 5.39
C HIS A 198 -0.58 -1.18 5.21
N PHE A 199 -0.61 -0.19 4.33
CA PHE A 199 0.43 0.82 4.16
C PHE A 199 -0.09 2.15 4.73
N PRO A 200 0.42 2.59 5.91
CA PRO A 200 0.07 3.89 6.48
C PRO A 200 0.48 5.08 5.60
N ASP A 201 0.06 6.29 5.97
CA ASP A 201 0.55 7.51 5.35
C ASP A 201 2.10 7.56 5.39
N GLY A 202 2.72 7.88 4.25
CA GLY A 202 4.17 7.86 4.11
C GLY A 202 4.63 7.96 2.67
N VAL A 203 5.90 8.32 2.48
CA VAL A 203 6.54 8.31 1.16
C VAL A 203 7.48 7.11 1.11
N TYR A 204 7.11 6.14 0.30
CA TYR A 204 7.85 4.90 0.11
C TYR A 204 8.73 5.04 -1.12
N LEU A 205 10.01 5.37 -0.92
CA LEU A 205 10.95 5.49 -2.04
C LEU A 205 11.26 4.11 -2.60
N CYS A 206 11.26 3.98 -3.92
CA CYS A 206 11.57 2.75 -4.62
C CYS A 206 12.61 3.02 -5.70
N SER A 207 13.80 2.44 -5.58
CA SER A 207 14.82 2.50 -6.65
C SER A 207 14.52 1.59 -7.83
N ASP A 208 13.59 0.65 -7.67
CA ASP A 208 13.23 -0.36 -8.67
C ASP A 208 11.73 -0.72 -8.56
N PHE A 209 11.25 -1.58 -9.46
CA PHE A 209 9.85 -2.03 -9.47
C PHE A 209 9.52 -2.97 -8.31
N PHE A 210 8.23 -3.23 -8.05
CA PHE A 210 7.82 -4.34 -7.19
C PHE A 210 6.67 -5.15 -7.80
N SER A 211 6.79 -6.47 -7.68
CA SER A 211 5.73 -7.39 -8.07
C SER A 211 4.63 -7.44 -7.02
N ILE A 212 3.38 -7.53 -7.46
CA ILE A 212 2.23 -7.83 -6.62
C ILE A 212 1.94 -9.34 -6.74
N PRO A 213 2.16 -10.13 -5.68
CA PRO A 213 1.92 -11.57 -5.70
C PRO A 213 0.43 -11.93 -5.82
N SER A 214 0.14 -13.16 -6.27
CA SER A 214 -1.22 -13.72 -6.21
C SER A 214 -1.80 -13.65 -4.80
N HIS A 215 -3.12 -13.52 -4.70
CA HIS A 215 -3.87 -13.43 -3.44
C HIS A 215 -3.59 -12.19 -2.59
N SER A 216 -2.86 -11.20 -3.10
CA SER A 216 -2.58 -9.94 -2.39
C SER A 216 -3.86 -9.15 -2.07
N ARG A 217 -3.94 -8.65 -0.84
CA ARG A 217 -4.98 -7.71 -0.37
C ARG A 217 -4.26 -6.49 0.21
N ILE A 218 -4.14 -5.42 -0.57
CA ILE A 218 -3.33 -4.24 -0.23
C ILE A 218 -4.26 -3.06 0.07
N TYR A 219 -4.08 -2.44 1.23
CA TYR A 219 -4.81 -1.26 1.66
C TYR A 219 -3.83 -0.13 1.94
N CYS A 220 -3.98 0.98 1.25
CA CYS A 220 -3.15 2.17 1.45
C CYS A 220 -3.99 3.28 2.09
N ASP A 221 -3.42 3.98 3.07
CA ASP A 221 -3.98 5.25 3.52
C ASP A 221 -3.84 6.30 2.40
N PRO A 222 -4.69 7.35 2.36
CA PRO A 222 -4.68 8.33 1.27
C PRO A 222 -3.33 9.05 1.04
N GLY A 223 -2.48 9.17 2.07
CA GLY A 223 -1.15 9.76 2.02
C GLY A 223 -0.02 8.77 1.76
N ALA A 224 -0.31 7.48 1.52
CA ALA A 224 0.69 6.49 1.15
C ALA A 224 1.09 6.63 -0.33
N VAL A 225 2.31 7.11 -0.59
CA VAL A 225 2.84 7.37 -1.94
C VAL A 225 4.06 6.50 -2.20
N PHE A 226 3.95 5.58 -3.15
CA PHE A 226 5.11 4.86 -3.68
C PHE A 226 5.75 5.73 -4.76
N LYS A 227 7.03 6.08 -4.60
CA LYS A 227 7.72 7.04 -5.46
C LYS A 227 8.97 6.42 -6.07
N LEU A 228 9.04 6.36 -7.39
CA LEU A 228 10.26 5.94 -8.06
C LEU A 228 11.39 6.96 -7.87
N THR A 229 12.59 6.48 -7.61
CA THR A 229 13.81 7.30 -7.49
C THR A 229 14.82 7.06 -8.61
N GLY A 230 14.66 5.99 -9.39
CA GLY A 230 15.53 5.62 -10.50
C GLY A 230 14.81 4.80 -11.59
N SER A 231 15.49 4.55 -12.71
CA SER A 231 14.98 3.63 -13.73
C SER A 231 14.91 2.21 -13.17
N THR A 232 13.80 1.53 -13.44
CA THR A 232 13.62 0.14 -13.05
C THR A 232 14.35 -0.78 -14.02
N ASN A 233 14.62 -2.01 -13.61
CA ASN A 233 15.19 -3.02 -14.51
C ASN A 233 14.15 -3.65 -15.46
N LEU A 234 12.89 -3.22 -15.40
CA LEU A 234 11.76 -3.77 -16.15
C LEU A 234 11.13 -2.76 -17.13
N GLY A 235 11.09 -1.47 -16.77
CA GLY A 235 10.30 -0.45 -17.46
C GLY A 235 8.88 -0.27 -16.89
N GLY A 236 8.63 -0.68 -15.64
CA GLY A 236 7.34 -0.56 -14.97
C GLY A 236 7.48 -0.51 -13.46
N PHE A 237 6.47 -0.06 -12.72
CA PHE A 237 6.58 0.21 -11.29
C PHE A 237 5.88 -0.82 -10.40
N ALA A 238 4.55 -0.87 -10.40
CA ALA A 238 3.77 -1.88 -9.68
C ALA A 238 3.25 -2.91 -10.68
N VAL A 239 3.63 -4.18 -10.52
CA VAL A 239 3.52 -5.15 -11.61
C VAL A 239 2.78 -6.40 -11.18
N THR A 240 1.79 -6.81 -11.96
CA THR A 240 1.14 -8.13 -11.85
C THR A 240 1.60 -9.05 -12.97
N GLY A 241 1.89 -10.30 -12.63
CA GLY A 241 2.21 -11.34 -13.60
C GLY A 241 3.68 -11.47 -14.02
N ILE A 242 4.57 -10.80 -13.28
CA ILE A 242 6.03 -10.95 -13.33
C ILE A 242 6.53 -10.93 -11.89
N ASN A 243 7.47 -11.80 -11.53
CA ASN A 243 8.10 -11.81 -10.20
C ASN A 243 9.27 -10.82 -10.08
N ASN A 244 9.80 -10.64 -8.87
CA ASN A 244 10.87 -9.69 -8.59
C ASN A 244 12.22 -10.04 -9.27
N GLN A 245 12.31 -11.20 -9.94
CA GLN A 245 13.45 -11.64 -10.76
C GLN A 245 13.16 -11.53 -12.27
N VAL A 246 12.13 -10.75 -12.63
CA VAL A 246 11.73 -10.48 -14.02
C VAL A 246 11.32 -11.76 -14.77
N GLN A 247 10.84 -12.78 -14.04
CA GLN A 247 10.28 -13.99 -14.65
C GLN A 247 8.75 -13.89 -14.72
N PRO A 248 8.14 -14.15 -15.88
CA PRO A 248 6.68 -14.20 -15.99
C PRO A 248 6.10 -15.28 -15.08
N GLU A 249 5.05 -14.94 -14.33
CA GLU A 249 4.31 -15.88 -13.48
C GLU A 249 2.83 -15.53 -13.49
N LEU A 250 1.96 -16.51 -13.27
CA LEU A 250 0.52 -16.22 -13.15
C LEU A 250 0.28 -15.45 -11.85
N CYS A 251 -0.26 -14.23 -11.98
CA CYS A 251 -0.80 -13.46 -10.86
C CYS A 251 -2.34 -13.54 -10.86
N GLU A 252 -2.93 -14.06 -9.80
CA GLU A 252 -4.38 -14.22 -9.69
C GLU A 252 -4.96 -13.75 -8.36
N ASP A 253 -6.22 -13.34 -8.40
CA ASP A 253 -7.02 -12.94 -7.24
C ASP A 253 -6.36 -11.82 -6.43
N VAL A 254 -6.13 -10.65 -7.03
CA VAL A 254 -5.51 -9.49 -6.36
C VAL A 254 -6.53 -8.38 -6.15
N VAL A 255 -6.48 -7.74 -4.97
CA VAL A 255 -7.25 -6.52 -4.69
C VAL A 255 -6.34 -5.47 -4.06
N THR A 256 -6.39 -4.25 -4.60
CA THR A 256 -5.68 -3.09 -4.04
C THR A 256 -6.66 -1.93 -3.83
N TYR A 257 -6.44 -1.14 -2.78
CA TYR A 257 -7.20 0.07 -2.46
C TYR A 257 -6.27 1.27 -2.28
N ASN A 258 -6.60 2.37 -2.96
CA ASN A 258 -5.98 3.70 -2.82
C ASN A 258 -4.46 3.73 -3.07
N MET A 259 -3.94 2.84 -3.91
CA MET A 259 -2.52 2.82 -4.25
C MET A 259 -2.14 4.05 -5.06
N THR A 260 -1.24 4.88 -4.55
CA THR A 260 -0.69 6.04 -5.26
C THR A 260 0.74 5.75 -5.73
N LEU A 261 0.96 5.81 -7.04
CA LEU A 261 2.27 5.63 -7.67
C LEU A 261 2.72 6.95 -8.31
N ASP A 262 3.87 7.46 -7.89
CA ASP A 262 4.56 8.57 -8.52
C ASP A 262 5.78 8.05 -9.30
N CYS A 263 5.69 8.10 -10.63
CA CYS A 263 6.76 7.65 -11.51
C CYS A 263 7.87 8.70 -11.71
N SER A 264 7.79 9.85 -11.01
CA SER A 264 8.84 10.88 -10.94
C SER A 264 9.35 11.40 -12.29
N ARG A 265 8.53 11.28 -13.35
CA ARG A 265 8.91 11.58 -14.75
C ARG A 265 10.17 10.84 -15.20
N ILE A 266 10.41 9.63 -14.68
CA ILE A 266 11.53 8.82 -15.13
C ILE A 266 11.21 8.25 -16.51
N ALA A 267 12.11 8.50 -17.46
CA ALA A 267 11.91 8.15 -18.86
C ALA A 267 11.73 6.65 -19.08
N GLY A 268 10.61 6.30 -19.73
CA GLY A 268 10.22 4.95 -20.09
C GLY A 268 9.56 4.13 -18.97
N GLU A 269 9.34 4.69 -17.79
CA GLU A 269 8.75 3.93 -16.68
C GLU A 269 7.22 3.99 -16.72
N ASN A 270 6.60 2.81 -16.66
CA ASN A 270 5.15 2.68 -16.55
C ASN A 270 4.70 2.67 -15.07
N GLY A 271 3.45 3.05 -14.80
CA GLY A 271 2.84 2.97 -13.47
C GLY A 271 2.40 1.55 -13.10
N ILE A 272 1.11 1.26 -13.24
CA ILE A 272 0.53 -0.06 -12.97
C ILE A 272 0.64 -0.91 -14.23
N ASN A 273 1.19 -2.12 -14.08
CA ASN A 273 1.43 -3.04 -15.18
C ASN A 273 0.78 -4.40 -14.94
N GLY A 274 0.33 -5.05 -16.02
CA GLY A 274 -0.12 -6.44 -16.00
C GLY A 274 0.38 -7.21 -17.21
N VAL A 275 0.86 -8.43 -16.98
CA VAL A 275 1.45 -9.29 -18.02
C VAL A 275 0.74 -10.63 -18.14
N ILE A 276 0.79 -11.44 -17.08
CA ILE A 276 0.04 -12.71 -16.98
C ILE A 276 -0.81 -12.63 -15.74
N CYS A 277 -2.06 -12.20 -15.89
CA CYS A 277 -2.91 -11.98 -14.72
C CYS A 277 -4.39 -12.20 -14.97
N LYS A 278 -5.10 -12.59 -13.91
CA LYS A 278 -6.56 -12.70 -13.94
C LYS A 278 -7.21 -12.38 -12.60
N ASN A 279 -8.47 -11.96 -12.63
CA ASN A 279 -9.22 -11.54 -11.45
C ASN A 279 -8.46 -10.52 -10.61
N ILE A 280 -8.12 -9.39 -11.25
CA ILE A 280 -7.38 -8.29 -10.63
C ILE A 280 -8.32 -7.11 -10.44
N ARG A 281 -8.35 -6.55 -9.22
CA ARG A 281 -9.18 -5.39 -8.86
C ARG A 281 -8.33 -4.27 -8.28
N HIS A 282 -8.31 -3.12 -8.94
CA HIS A 282 -7.72 -1.90 -8.39
C HIS A 282 -8.84 -0.90 -8.07
N TYR A 283 -8.94 -0.49 -6.81
CA TYR A 283 -9.91 0.52 -6.36
C TYR A 283 -9.19 1.81 -6.02
N ASN A 284 -9.63 2.90 -6.65
CA ASN A 284 -9.11 4.26 -6.50
C ASN A 284 -7.57 4.38 -6.68
N PRO A 285 -6.94 3.72 -7.67
CA PRO A 285 -5.51 3.91 -7.87
C PRO A 285 -5.23 5.32 -8.41
N THR A 286 -4.12 5.90 -7.97
CA THR A 286 -3.61 7.17 -8.51
C THR A 286 -2.26 6.93 -9.15
N VAL A 287 -2.08 7.34 -10.41
CA VAL A 287 -0.79 7.24 -11.12
C VAL A 287 -0.38 8.62 -11.61
N LEU A 288 0.82 9.03 -11.23
CA LEU A 288 1.36 10.36 -11.46
C LEU A 288 2.63 10.28 -12.29
N ASN A 289 2.82 11.29 -13.14
CA ASN A 289 4.13 11.67 -13.66
C ASN A 289 4.84 10.57 -14.47
N THR A 290 4.14 9.78 -15.29
CA THR A 290 4.85 8.89 -16.24
C THR A 290 5.46 9.69 -17.38
N LEU A 291 6.63 9.25 -17.86
CA LEU A 291 7.32 9.86 -18.99
C LEU A 291 7.62 8.80 -20.06
N TYR A 292 7.02 8.89 -21.25
CA TYR A 292 7.39 8.11 -22.42
C TYR A 292 8.82 8.40 -22.87
N ASP A 293 9.41 7.41 -23.51
CA ASP A 293 10.76 7.46 -24.03
C ASP A 293 10.78 6.74 -25.38
N SER A 294 11.35 7.36 -26.41
CA SER A 294 11.31 6.82 -27.77
C SER A 294 12.20 5.59 -27.98
N VAL A 295 13.09 5.29 -27.04
CA VAL A 295 13.99 4.13 -27.09
C VAL A 295 13.43 2.98 -26.27
N LYS A 296 13.03 3.25 -25.02
CA LYS A 296 12.41 2.27 -24.12
C LYS A 296 10.96 1.97 -24.48
N LEU A 297 10.30 2.88 -25.21
CA LEU A 297 8.90 2.78 -25.63
C LEU A 297 7.90 2.65 -24.46
N GLY A 298 8.24 3.08 -23.25
CA GLY A 298 7.41 3.02 -22.03
C GLY A 298 6.65 4.31 -21.71
N GLY A 299 6.38 4.63 -20.44
CA GLY A 299 5.77 5.91 -20.00
C GLY A 299 4.25 5.92 -19.87
N ARG A 300 3.65 4.77 -19.61
CA ARG A 300 2.19 4.58 -19.53
C ARG A 300 1.72 4.50 -18.10
N ALA A 301 0.63 5.17 -17.76
CA ALA A 301 0.07 5.09 -16.42
C ALA A 301 -0.47 3.68 -16.11
N PHE A 302 -1.17 3.09 -17.07
CA PHE A 302 -1.61 1.70 -17.05
C PHE A 302 -1.14 0.97 -18.30
N GLN A 303 -0.42 -0.14 -18.11
CA GLN A 303 0.05 -0.99 -19.20
C GLN A 303 -0.37 -2.44 -19.01
N PHE A 304 -1.16 -2.96 -19.96
CA PHE A 304 -1.52 -4.39 -19.99
C PHE A 304 -1.08 -4.98 -21.34
N GLU A 305 -0.08 -5.88 -21.31
CA GLU A 305 0.57 -6.42 -22.51
C GLU A 305 1.25 -7.79 -22.30
N GLY A 306 1.78 -8.39 -23.36
CA GLY A 306 2.84 -9.41 -23.28
C GLY A 306 2.42 -10.84 -22.87
N GLY A 307 1.25 -11.01 -22.25
CA GLY A 307 0.77 -12.32 -21.80
C GLY A 307 -0.75 -12.44 -21.76
N LYS A 308 -1.24 -13.49 -21.10
CA LYS A 308 -2.68 -13.75 -20.97
C LYS A 308 -3.25 -12.90 -19.84
N ILE A 309 -4.11 -11.95 -20.21
CA ILE A 309 -4.75 -11.01 -19.29
C ILE A 309 -6.26 -11.14 -19.48
N GLU A 310 -6.97 -11.51 -18.41
CA GLU A 310 -8.43 -11.65 -18.43
C GLU A 310 -9.08 -11.31 -17.09
N ASP A 311 -10.24 -10.66 -17.10
CA ASP A 311 -10.95 -10.22 -15.88
C ASP A 311 -10.12 -9.28 -15.00
N VAL A 312 -9.73 -8.14 -15.57
CA VAL A 312 -9.03 -7.06 -14.86
C VAL A 312 -9.93 -5.85 -14.82
N ASN A 313 -10.18 -5.31 -13.62
CA ASN A 313 -11.13 -4.21 -13.44
C ASN A 313 -10.53 -3.13 -12.55
N ILE A 314 -10.56 -1.90 -13.04
CA ILE A 314 -10.01 -0.72 -12.39
C ILE A 314 -11.14 0.27 -12.14
N PHE A 315 -11.31 0.68 -10.88
CA PHE A 315 -12.39 1.55 -10.45
C PHE A 315 -11.83 2.88 -9.96
N ASN A 316 -12.41 3.98 -10.45
CA ASN A 316 -12.08 5.36 -10.10
C ASN A 316 -10.58 5.70 -10.22
N PRO A 317 -9.88 5.31 -11.30
CA PRO A 317 -8.47 5.67 -11.45
C PRO A 317 -8.30 7.18 -11.66
N ILE A 318 -7.30 7.75 -11.01
CA ILE A 318 -6.84 9.11 -11.22
C ILE A 318 -5.48 9.05 -11.94
N ILE A 319 -5.37 9.70 -13.10
CA ILE A 319 -4.14 9.76 -13.89
C ILE A 319 -3.75 11.22 -14.10
N GLN A 320 -2.54 11.61 -13.68
CA GLN A 320 -2.13 13.01 -13.75
C GLN A 320 -0.71 13.21 -14.27
N ASN A 321 -0.55 14.18 -15.17
CA ASN A 321 0.74 14.58 -15.73
C ASN A 321 1.48 13.38 -16.38
N CYS A 322 0.71 12.47 -16.96
CA CYS A 322 1.18 11.24 -17.57
C CYS A 322 1.21 11.39 -19.08
N SER A 323 2.10 10.66 -19.71
CA SER A 323 2.33 10.82 -21.14
C SER A 323 1.35 9.98 -21.95
N ILE A 324 1.17 8.74 -21.51
CA ILE A 324 0.12 7.87 -21.99
C ILE A 324 -0.68 7.43 -20.76
N GLY A 325 -2.01 7.53 -20.83
CA GLY A 325 -2.91 7.13 -19.77
C GLY A 325 -3.08 5.61 -19.74
N ILE A 326 -4.13 5.13 -20.39
CA ILE A 326 -4.49 3.72 -20.45
C ILE A 326 -3.99 3.13 -21.75
N ASN A 327 -3.28 2.00 -21.64
CA ASN A 327 -2.84 1.22 -22.78
C ASN A 327 -3.17 -0.26 -22.63
N SER A 328 -3.62 -0.84 -23.74
CA SER A 328 -3.68 -2.29 -23.90
C SER A 328 -2.99 -2.66 -25.21
N GLN A 329 -2.09 -3.65 -25.16
CA GLN A 329 -1.37 -4.14 -26.33
C GLN A 329 -1.68 -5.61 -26.63
N GLY A 330 -1.98 -5.91 -27.90
CA GLY A 330 -2.30 -7.26 -28.38
C GLY A 330 -1.10 -7.89 -29.05
N ILE A 331 -0.91 -9.20 -28.89
CA ILE A 331 0.19 -9.94 -29.52
C ILE A 331 -0.33 -11.11 -30.38
N PRO A 332 0.44 -11.56 -31.40
CA PRO A 332 -0.01 -12.58 -32.37
C PRO A 332 -0.35 -13.95 -31.80
N ASP A 333 0.13 -14.25 -30.59
CA ASP A 333 -0.11 -15.53 -29.94
C ASP A 333 -1.50 -15.54 -29.28
N VAL A 334 -2.40 -16.37 -29.80
CA VAL A 334 -3.76 -16.57 -29.28
C VAL A 334 -3.83 -17.09 -27.85
N LEU A 335 -2.72 -17.58 -27.29
CA LEU A 335 -2.61 -17.95 -25.88
C LEU A 335 -2.32 -16.75 -24.97
N LYS A 336 -2.01 -15.59 -25.55
CA LYS A 336 -1.60 -14.37 -24.85
C LYS A 336 -2.51 -13.18 -25.21
N ASN A 337 -3.81 -13.39 -25.06
CA ASN A 337 -4.82 -12.38 -25.31
C ASN A 337 -4.88 -11.36 -24.16
N VAL A 338 -5.14 -10.09 -24.49
CA VAL A 338 -5.33 -8.99 -23.53
C VAL A 338 -6.78 -8.50 -23.60
N ARG A 339 -7.65 -9.13 -22.82
CA ARG A 339 -9.11 -9.00 -23.00
C ARG A 339 -9.83 -8.90 -21.67
N ALA A 340 -11.12 -8.54 -21.73
CA ALA A 340 -11.94 -8.38 -20.52
C ALA A 340 -11.26 -7.45 -19.49
N LEU A 341 -10.61 -6.40 -20.00
CA LEU A 341 -10.08 -5.30 -19.21
C LEU A 341 -11.17 -4.22 -19.12
N SER A 342 -11.50 -3.76 -17.91
CA SER A 342 -12.48 -2.69 -17.74
C SER A 342 -12.03 -1.58 -16.80
N TYR A 343 -12.39 -0.36 -17.15
CA TYR A 343 -12.17 0.84 -16.36
C TYR A 343 -13.50 1.52 -16.08
N HIS A 344 -13.67 2.04 -14.86
CA HIS A 344 -14.90 2.67 -14.41
C HIS A 344 -14.60 4.03 -13.79
N SER A 345 -15.33 5.08 -14.20
CA SER A 345 -15.21 6.44 -13.66
C SER A 345 -13.78 6.98 -13.69
N VAL A 346 -13.17 6.97 -14.88
CA VAL A 346 -11.79 7.41 -15.11
C VAL A 346 -11.69 8.93 -15.00
N ALA A 347 -10.70 9.43 -14.27
CA ALA A 347 -10.34 10.85 -14.25
C ALA A 347 -8.90 11.03 -14.76
N MET A 348 -8.72 11.89 -15.76
CA MET A 348 -7.38 12.26 -16.24
C MET A 348 -7.18 13.77 -16.29
N LEU A 349 -5.99 14.23 -15.87
CA LEU A 349 -5.57 15.63 -15.91
C LEU A 349 -4.18 15.73 -16.55
N ASN A 350 -4.01 16.58 -17.56
CA ASN A 350 -2.72 16.77 -18.23
C ASN A 350 -2.15 15.45 -18.76
N VAL A 351 -2.97 14.70 -19.51
CA VAL A 351 -2.55 13.46 -20.14
C VAL A 351 -2.47 13.62 -21.65
N ASP A 352 -1.27 13.44 -22.20
CA ASP A 352 -1.02 13.72 -23.61
C ASP A 352 -1.79 12.76 -24.53
N ILE A 353 -1.80 11.46 -24.19
CA ILE A 353 -2.58 10.41 -24.87
C ILE A 353 -3.39 9.63 -23.83
N PRO A 354 -4.65 10.01 -23.59
CA PRO A 354 -5.52 9.35 -22.62
C PRO A 354 -5.69 7.85 -22.87
N PHE A 355 -6.00 7.46 -24.11
CA PHE A 355 -6.24 6.06 -24.47
C PHE A 355 -5.34 5.68 -25.64
N ASN A 356 -4.53 4.65 -25.46
CA ASN A 356 -3.76 4.04 -26.54
C ASN A 356 -4.15 2.57 -26.69
N ILE A 357 -4.38 2.14 -27.93
CA ILE A 357 -4.54 0.73 -28.27
C ILE A 357 -3.58 0.35 -29.39
N ASP A 358 -2.76 -0.65 -29.13
CA ASP A 358 -1.76 -1.09 -30.09
C ASP A 358 -1.72 -2.61 -30.25
N SER A 359 -1.25 -3.08 -31.39
CA SER A 359 -1.15 -4.51 -31.67
C SER A 359 0.09 -4.83 -32.48
N GLN A 360 0.77 -5.91 -32.09
CA GLN A 360 1.88 -6.49 -32.86
C GLN A 360 1.40 -7.50 -33.92
N ILE A 361 0.09 -7.68 -34.08
CA ILE A 361 -0.49 -8.54 -35.12
C ILE A 361 -0.25 -7.89 -36.48
N SER A 362 0.40 -8.63 -37.39
CA SER A 362 0.77 -8.14 -38.71
C SER A 362 -0.42 -7.78 -39.59
N THR A 363 -1.56 -8.46 -39.38
CA THR A 363 -2.81 -8.23 -40.11
C THR A 363 -3.89 -7.77 -39.11
N PRO A 364 -4.12 -6.46 -38.95
CA PRO A 364 -4.95 -5.95 -37.85
C PRO A 364 -6.41 -6.41 -37.90
N MET A 365 -6.91 -6.71 -39.11
CA MET A 365 -8.25 -7.24 -39.35
C MET A 365 -8.48 -8.66 -38.79
N GLU A 366 -7.41 -9.37 -38.42
CA GLU A 366 -7.49 -10.68 -37.75
C GLU A 366 -7.75 -10.55 -36.24
N ASN A 367 -7.60 -9.33 -35.68
CA ASN A 367 -7.99 -9.11 -34.30
C ASN A 367 -9.50 -9.29 -34.11
N THR A 368 -9.86 -9.81 -32.94
CA THR A 368 -11.25 -9.98 -32.51
C THR A 368 -11.38 -9.54 -31.06
N SER A 369 -12.60 -9.44 -30.55
CA SER A 369 -12.84 -9.17 -29.11
C SER A 369 -12.22 -10.22 -28.18
N SER A 370 -11.90 -11.40 -28.74
CA SER A 370 -11.23 -12.50 -28.04
C SER A 370 -9.70 -12.38 -28.01
N SER A 371 -9.08 -11.62 -28.92
CA SER A 371 -7.64 -11.33 -28.89
C SER A 371 -7.35 -10.09 -28.05
N MET A 372 -8.18 -9.05 -28.19
CA MET A 372 -8.08 -7.83 -27.40
C MET A 372 -9.46 -7.21 -27.14
N SER A 373 -9.70 -6.80 -25.89
CA SER A 373 -10.87 -5.97 -25.56
C SER A 373 -10.67 -5.17 -24.28
N THR A 374 -10.92 -3.86 -24.38
CA THR A 374 -10.87 -2.91 -23.27
C THR A 374 -12.14 -2.09 -23.25
N SER A 375 -12.85 -2.08 -22.11
CA SER A 375 -14.08 -1.29 -21.93
C SER A 375 -13.87 -0.18 -20.90
N VAL A 376 -14.35 1.02 -21.20
CA VAL A 376 -14.29 2.17 -20.31
C VAL A 376 -15.70 2.73 -20.10
N PHE A 377 -16.13 2.82 -18.86
CA PHE A 377 -17.44 3.31 -18.47
C PHE A 377 -17.28 4.61 -17.68
N GLY A 378 -17.54 5.74 -18.35
CA GLY A 378 -17.34 7.07 -17.83
C GLY A 378 -15.87 7.47 -17.78
N ALA A 379 -15.48 8.45 -18.61
CA ALA A 379 -14.18 9.08 -18.59
C ALA A 379 -14.32 10.61 -18.59
N SER A 380 -13.69 11.28 -17.63
CA SER A 380 -13.59 12.73 -17.55
C SER A 380 -12.14 13.15 -17.71
N LEU A 381 -11.88 13.88 -18.77
CA LEU A 381 -10.55 14.30 -19.19
C LEU A 381 -10.47 15.83 -19.11
N HIS A 382 -9.45 16.35 -18.44
CA HIS A 382 -9.18 17.78 -18.39
C HIS A 382 -7.77 18.07 -18.91
N ASN A 383 -7.67 18.96 -19.91
CA ASN A 383 -6.39 19.36 -20.49
C ASN A 383 -5.61 18.15 -21.00
N CYS A 384 -6.24 17.40 -21.91
CA CYS A 384 -5.70 16.16 -22.47
C CYS A 384 -5.65 16.19 -24.00
N GLY A 385 -4.83 15.32 -24.60
CA GLY A 385 -4.78 15.15 -26.06
C GLY A 385 -3.76 16.03 -26.78
N ARG A 386 -2.95 16.82 -26.05
CA ARG A 386 -1.83 17.59 -26.58
C ARG A 386 -0.54 16.93 -26.15
N ILE A 387 0.45 16.82 -27.05
CA ILE A 387 1.79 16.40 -26.65
C ILE A 387 2.48 17.55 -25.92
N THR A 388 2.70 17.42 -24.61
CA THR A 388 3.33 18.45 -23.77
C THR A 388 4.58 17.90 -23.07
N GLY A 389 5.57 18.76 -22.81
CA GLY A 389 6.61 18.45 -21.82
C GLY A 389 7.68 17.40 -22.20
N GLY A 390 8.18 17.38 -23.44
CA GLY A 390 9.44 16.70 -23.78
C GLY A 390 9.35 15.51 -24.73
N TYR A 391 8.16 15.19 -25.22
CA TYR A 391 7.95 14.30 -26.37
C TYR A 391 8.32 14.94 -27.70
N GLY A 392 8.78 14.11 -28.64
CA GLY A 392 9.04 14.49 -30.03
C GLY A 392 7.88 15.28 -30.64
N THR A 393 8.23 16.44 -31.19
CA THR A 393 7.41 17.46 -31.90
C THR A 393 6.79 18.62 -31.12
N ALA A 394 7.00 18.74 -29.80
CA ALA A 394 6.67 19.98 -29.08
C ALA A 394 7.45 21.23 -29.60
N ALA A 395 8.54 21.04 -30.35
CA ALA A 395 9.40 22.12 -30.84
C ALA A 395 8.93 22.80 -32.14
N THR A 396 8.05 22.17 -32.94
CA THR A 396 7.66 22.70 -34.26
C THR A 396 6.17 22.97 -34.40
N ASN A 397 5.31 22.33 -33.60
CA ASN A 397 3.89 22.64 -33.56
C ASN A 397 3.29 22.28 -32.20
N PRO A 398 3.47 23.14 -31.18
CA PRO A 398 3.07 22.81 -29.83
C PRO A 398 1.55 22.61 -29.73
N ASP A 399 0.74 23.19 -30.64
CA ASP A 399 -0.72 23.10 -30.62
C ASP A 399 -1.28 21.89 -31.40
N LEU A 400 -0.46 21.15 -32.17
CA LEU A 400 -0.93 20.08 -33.06
C LEU A 400 0.00 18.87 -32.96
N GLY A 401 -0.32 17.94 -32.06
CA GLY A 401 0.58 16.81 -31.79
C GLY A 401 0.03 15.58 -31.08
N GLY A 402 -1.08 15.62 -30.32
CA GLY A 402 -1.61 14.43 -29.63
C GLY A 402 -2.99 13.99 -30.14
N GLY A 403 -3.56 13.00 -29.46
CA GLY A 403 -4.97 12.63 -29.62
C GLY A 403 -5.57 12.05 -28.35
N ILE A 404 -6.91 12.06 -28.26
CA ILE A 404 -7.62 11.53 -27.08
C ILE A 404 -7.59 10.00 -27.09
N VAL A 405 -7.91 9.42 -28.24
CA VAL A 405 -7.76 7.99 -28.51
C VAL A 405 -6.76 7.84 -29.64
N CYS A 406 -5.71 7.06 -29.40
CA CYS A 406 -4.69 6.72 -30.37
C CYS A 406 -4.70 5.21 -30.66
N GLY A 407 -4.55 4.84 -31.93
CA GLY A 407 -4.56 3.45 -32.35
C GLY A 407 -3.46 3.10 -33.35
N ASP A 408 -2.67 2.06 -33.05
CA ASP A 408 -1.80 1.40 -34.04
C ASP A 408 -2.18 -0.09 -34.11
N ARG A 409 -3.10 -0.43 -35.01
CA ARG A 409 -3.54 -1.82 -35.25
C ARG A 409 -4.27 -2.47 -34.06
N GLY A 410 -4.50 -1.72 -32.99
CA GLY A 410 -5.25 -2.16 -31.81
C GLY A 410 -6.72 -2.42 -32.11
N TYR A 411 -7.33 -3.30 -31.32
CA TYR A 411 -8.73 -3.72 -31.48
C TYR A 411 -9.56 -3.54 -30.21
N GLY A 412 -10.86 -3.27 -30.36
CA GLY A 412 -11.85 -3.60 -29.32
C GLY A 412 -11.86 -2.65 -28.13
N LEU A 413 -11.54 -1.37 -28.34
CA LEU A 413 -11.77 -0.32 -27.35
C LEU A 413 -13.24 0.13 -27.39
N TYR A 414 -13.93 -0.03 -26.28
CA TYR A 414 -15.28 0.48 -26.08
C TYR A 414 -15.25 1.58 -25.01
N ILE A 415 -15.84 2.74 -25.29
CA ILE A 415 -16.01 3.82 -24.31
C ILE A 415 -17.47 4.25 -24.29
N ASP A 416 -18.09 4.23 -23.11
CA ASP A 416 -19.41 4.78 -22.86
C ASP A 416 -19.30 6.00 -21.93
N GLY A 417 -19.62 7.18 -22.45
CA GLY A 417 -19.45 8.46 -21.77
C GLY A 417 -18.00 8.95 -21.79
N LEU A 418 -17.64 9.74 -22.80
CA LEU A 418 -16.31 10.34 -22.95
C LEU A 418 -16.42 11.86 -22.90
N ARG A 419 -16.05 12.47 -21.77
CA ARG A 419 -16.06 13.93 -21.62
C ARG A 419 -14.63 14.48 -21.65
N VAL A 420 -14.39 15.40 -22.57
CA VAL A 420 -13.12 16.10 -22.74
C VAL A 420 -13.36 17.60 -22.55
N ILE A 421 -12.63 18.20 -21.61
CA ILE A 421 -12.62 19.65 -21.39
C ILE A 421 -11.18 20.11 -21.51
N ASN A 422 -10.88 20.96 -22.49
CA ASN A 422 -9.59 21.61 -22.60
C ASN A 422 -9.80 23.12 -22.44
N ASP A 423 -9.10 23.72 -21.48
CA ASP A 423 -9.16 25.15 -21.23
C ASP A 423 -8.61 25.93 -22.42
N ASP A 424 -9.02 27.18 -22.62
CA ASP A 424 -8.52 28.03 -23.71
C ASP A 424 -6.98 28.18 -23.71
N SER A 425 -6.38 28.17 -22.50
CA SER A 425 -4.93 28.22 -22.30
C SER A 425 -4.22 26.90 -22.62
N TYR A 426 -4.94 25.78 -22.65
CA TYR A 426 -4.38 24.48 -23.04
C TYR A 426 -4.13 24.38 -24.55
N GLY A 427 -4.75 25.25 -25.36
CA GLY A 427 -4.52 25.32 -26.80
C GLY A 427 -5.28 24.26 -27.60
N GLY A 428 -4.80 23.99 -28.82
CA GLY A 428 -5.39 23.00 -29.72
C GLY A 428 -4.89 21.58 -29.49
N ILE A 429 -5.58 20.61 -30.10
CA ILE A 429 -5.10 19.23 -30.24
C ILE A 429 -5.07 18.80 -31.71
N GLY A 430 -4.33 17.74 -32.01
CA GLY A 430 -4.24 17.20 -33.37
C GLY A 430 -5.55 16.57 -33.81
N SER A 431 -5.98 15.52 -33.11
CA SER A 431 -7.25 14.84 -33.41
C SER A 431 -7.91 14.31 -32.15
N VAL A 432 -9.23 14.15 -32.14
CA VAL A 432 -9.89 13.41 -31.05
C VAL A 432 -9.55 11.91 -31.16
N PHE A 433 -9.70 11.34 -32.36
CA PHE A 433 -9.39 9.95 -32.66
C PHE A 433 -8.29 9.88 -33.72
N LYS A 434 -7.12 9.33 -33.38
CA LYS A 434 -5.95 9.32 -34.27
C LYS A 434 -5.40 7.91 -34.48
N GLY A 435 -5.12 7.53 -35.72
CA GLY A 435 -4.48 6.27 -36.03
C GLY A 435 -5.36 5.25 -36.75
N GLN A 436 -4.78 4.05 -36.88
CA GLN A 436 -5.43 2.89 -37.47
C GLN A 436 -6.06 2.04 -36.37
N MET A 437 -7.37 2.09 -36.31
CA MET A 437 -8.18 1.53 -35.22
C MET A 437 -9.13 0.47 -35.72
N PHE A 438 -9.38 -0.57 -34.93
CA PHE A 438 -10.26 -1.67 -35.30
C PHE A 438 -11.26 -1.96 -34.18
N GLY A 439 -12.54 -2.13 -34.50
CA GLY A 439 -13.57 -2.39 -33.48
C GLY A 439 -13.64 -1.33 -32.37
N VAL A 440 -13.28 -0.07 -32.67
CA VAL A 440 -13.36 1.03 -31.69
C VAL A 440 -14.76 1.61 -31.69
N THR A 441 -15.36 1.72 -30.51
CA THR A 441 -16.70 2.30 -30.32
C THR A 441 -16.69 3.31 -29.20
N VAL A 442 -17.20 4.52 -29.46
CA VAL A 442 -17.37 5.57 -28.46
C VAL A 442 -18.81 6.09 -28.50
N HIS A 443 -19.49 6.01 -27.36
CA HIS A 443 -20.84 6.54 -27.17
C HIS A 443 -20.80 7.73 -26.21
N GLY A 444 -21.61 8.76 -26.51
CA GLY A 444 -21.73 9.92 -25.65
C GLY A 444 -20.44 10.74 -25.52
N LEU A 445 -19.73 10.96 -26.63
CA LEU A 445 -18.63 11.92 -26.66
C LEU A 445 -19.17 13.33 -26.35
N GLU A 446 -18.49 14.05 -25.47
CA GLU A 446 -18.65 15.49 -25.27
C GLU A 446 -17.29 16.15 -25.24
N PHE A 447 -16.94 16.85 -26.32
CA PHE A 447 -15.67 17.56 -26.42
C PHE A 447 -15.86 19.07 -26.38
N TYR A 448 -15.27 19.71 -25.37
CA TYR A 448 -15.17 21.15 -25.20
C TYR A 448 -13.69 21.54 -25.28
N GLY A 449 -13.35 22.44 -26.17
CA GLY A 449 -11.98 22.90 -26.36
C GLY A 449 -11.93 24.10 -27.27
N ARG A 450 -10.75 24.73 -27.36
CA ARG A 450 -10.52 25.85 -28.26
C ARG A 450 -10.48 25.43 -29.72
N TYR A 451 -9.69 24.40 -30.01
CA TYR A 451 -9.44 23.94 -31.38
C TYR A 451 -9.02 22.47 -31.44
N ALA A 452 -9.43 21.76 -32.50
CA ALA A 452 -8.80 20.51 -32.93
C ALA A 452 -8.69 20.47 -34.45
N VAL A 453 -7.63 19.92 -35.03
CA VAL A 453 -7.52 19.85 -36.51
C VAL A 453 -8.66 19.02 -37.09
N THR A 454 -8.89 17.85 -36.51
CA THR A 454 -9.91 16.92 -37.00
C THR A 454 -10.55 16.15 -35.87
N VAL A 455 -11.75 15.63 -36.09
CA VAL A 455 -12.36 14.70 -35.15
C VAL A 455 -11.73 13.33 -35.31
N ILE A 456 -11.58 12.85 -36.55
CA ILE A 456 -11.00 11.54 -36.86
C ILE A 456 -9.83 11.73 -37.84
N ASP A 457 -8.69 11.13 -37.53
CA ASP A 457 -7.51 11.08 -38.38
C ASP A 457 -7.05 9.62 -38.50
N ASN A 458 -7.23 8.99 -39.65
CA ASN A 458 -6.76 7.62 -39.86
C ASN A 458 -5.31 7.51 -40.37
N SER A 459 -4.53 8.59 -40.23
CA SER A 459 -3.09 8.53 -40.46
C SER A 459 -2.39 7.76 -39.33
N PRO A 460 -1.36 6.93 -39.63
CA PRO A 460 -0.63 6.19 -38.61
C PRO A 460 -0.13 7.08 -37.46
N VAL A 461 -0.18 6.54 -36.25
CA VAL A 461 0.37 7.23 -35.08
C VAL A 461 1.89 7.06 -35.09
N GLY A 462 2.64 8.16 -35.05
CA GLY A 462 4.11 8.15 -35.22
C GLY A 462 4.93 7.59 -34.04
N PHE A 463 4.35 6.71 -33.21
CA PHE A 463 5.06 6.10 -32.08
C PHE A 463 5.70 4.77 -32.50
N GLY A 464 6.99 4.59 -32.21
CA GLY A 464 7.71 3.36 -32.54
C GLY A 464 7.90 3.15 -34.05
N ASN A 465 7.84 1.90 -34.50
CA ASN A 465 7.84 1.53 -35.92
C ASN A 465 6.39 1.36 -36.39
N PRO A 466 5.72 2.44 -36.86
CA PRO A 466 4.34 2.33 -37.32
C PRO A 466 4.23 1.32 -38.46
N SER A 467 3.04 0.75 -38.63
CA SER A 467 2.74 -0.03 -39.83
C SER A 467 3.10 0.80 -41.08
N GLN A 468 3.94 0.22 -41.95
CA GLN A 468 4.23 0.84 -43.26
C GLN A 468 3.07 0.68 -44.25
N ALA A 469 2.09 -0.18 -43.93
CA ALA A 469 0.92 -0.43 -44.76
C ALA A 469 -0.32 0.28 -44.21
N SER A 470 -1.12 0.84 -45.12
CA SER A 470 -2.42 1.41 -44.80
C SER A 470 -3.48 0.32 -44.66
N TYR A 471 -4.25 0.35 -43.56
CA TYR A 471 -5.33 -0.59 -43.31
C TYR A 471 -6.66 0.17 -43.10
N PRO A 472 -7.79 -0.39 -43.59
CA PRO A 472 -9.09 0.24 -43.48
C PRO A 472 -9.59 0.22 -42.03
N SER A 473 -9.51 1.38 -41.37
CA SER A 473 -9.89 1.56 -39.97
C SER A 473 -11.38 1.40 -39.73
N GLN A 474 -11.74 0.84 -38.58
CA GLN A 474 -13.12 0.60 -38.17
C GLN A 474 -13.43 1.31 -36.87
N ILE A 475 -14.26 2.35 -36.96
CA ILE A 475 -14.61 3.20 -35.82
C ILE A 475 -16.09 3.60 -35.83
N SER A 476 -16.74 3.49 -34.68
CA SER A 476 -18.12 3.92 -34.45
C SER A 476 -18.14 4.99 -33.37
N ILE A 477 -18.69 6.17 -33.65
CA ILE A 477 -18.71 7.30 -32.72
C ILE A 477 -20.10 7.95 -32.75
N ASP A 478 -20.63 8.27 -31.57
CA ASP A 478 -21.62 9.31 -31.41
C ASP A 478 -21.26 10.33 -30.33
N GLY A 479 -21.71 11.57 -30.53
CA GLY A 479 -21.58 12.60 -29.53
C GLY A 479 -21.61 14.02 -30.06
N ARG A 480 -21.05 14.93 -29.28
CA ARG A 480 -21.12 16.38 -29.43
C ARG A 480 -19.72 16.98 -29.37
N VAL A 481 -19.44 17.86 -30.33
CA VAL A 481 -18.16 18.56 -30.46
C VAL A 481 -18.43 20.06 -30.45
N TYR A 482 -17.90 20.72 -29.42
CA TYR A 482 -18.05 22.14 -29.11
C TYR A 482 -16.70 22.87 -29.19
N THR A 483 -15.91 22.55 -30.21
CA THR A 483 -14.61 23.19 -30.49
C THR A 483 -14.58 23.72 -31.92
N ASP A 484 -13.68 24.65 -32.21
CA ASP A 484 -13.29 24.94 -33.59
C ASP A 484 -12.61 23.70 -34.22
N LEU A 485 -12.85 23.47 -35.51
CA LEU A 485 -12.41 22.30 -36.28
C LEU A 485 -12.09 22.68 -37.73
N ASP A 486 -10.95 22.19 -38.25
CA ASP A 486 -10.62 22.32 -39.68
C ASP A 486 -11.34 21.25 -40.53
N TYR A 487 -11.33 20.00 -40.05
CA TYR A 487 -11.88 18.82 -40.73
C TYR A 487 -12.76 17.98 -39.80
N ILE A 488 -13.64 17.16 -40.39
CA ILE A 488 -14.35 16.12 -39.63
C ILE A 488 -13.54 14.82 -39.66
N TRP A 489 -13.06 14.41 -40.82
CA TRP A 489 -12.38 13.13 -40.99
C TRP A 489 -11.28 13.20 -42.06
N THR A 490 -10.05 12.88 -41.67
CA THR A 490 -8.87 12.84 -42.53
C THR A 490 -8.26 11.45 -42.61
N ALA A 491 -7.44 11.21 -43.64
CA ALA A 491 -6.80 9.91 -43.87
C ALA A 491 -5.38 10.06 -44.44
N SER A 492 -4.54 9.04 -44.28
CA SER A 492 -3.23 9.00 -44.95
C SER A 492 -3.35 8.75 -46.46
N ASP A 493 -4.37 8.00 -46.87
CA ASP A 493 -4.66 7.64 -48.25
C ASP A 493 -6.10 7.12 -48.37
N VAL A 494 -6.52 6.88 -49.62
CA VAL A 494 -7.89 6.48 -49.97
C VAL A 494 -8.33 5.12 -49.41
N SER A 495 -7.42 4.31 -48.86
CA SER A 495 -7.71 3.00 -48.29
C SER A 495 -7.77 2.98 -46.76
N ALA A 496 -7.37 4.06 -46.09
CA ALA A 496 -7.29 4.11 -44.63
C ALA A 496 -8.66 4.15 -43.94
N ILE A 497 -9.70 4.62 -44.64
CA ILE A 497 -11.07 4.68 -44.12
C ILE A 497 -11.82 3.39 -44.45
N GLY A 498 -12.10 2.59 -43.41
CA GLY A 498 -12.84 1.35 -43.50
C GLY A 498 -14.33 1.48 -43.12
N ASN A 499 -14.85 0.48 -42.41
CA ASN A 499 -16.23 0.48 -41.95
C ASN A 499 -16.40 1.41 -40.75
N GLY A 500 -17.17 2.48 -40.91
CA GLY A 500 -17.42 3.42 -39.82
C GLY A 500 -18.87 3.85 -39.71
N ARG A 501 -19.27 4.23 -38.49
CA ARG A 501 -20.58 4.77 -38.17
C ARG A 501 -20.38 6.00 -37.29
N VAL A 502 -20.49 7.18 -37.89
CA VAL A 502 -20.18 8.45 -37.21
C VAL A 502 -21.43 9.30 -37.14
N ARG A 503 -21.85 9.68 -35.94
CA ARG A 503 -22.99 10.58 -35.71
C ARG A 503 -22.58 11.71 -34.79
N LEU A 504 -22.30 12.88 -35.36
CA LEU A 504 -21.71 13.99 -34.61
C LEU A 504 -22.62 15.21 -34.64
N CYS A 505 -22.90 15.74 -33.46
CA CYS A 505 -23.40 17.10 -33.32
C CYS A 505 -22.20 18.05 -33.30
N VAL A 506 -22.08 18.90 -34.31
CA VAL A 506 -20.97 19.86 -34.44
C VAL A 506 -21.54 21.28 -34.36
N ASN A 507 -20.85 22.16 -33.64
CA ASN A 507 -21.18 23.58 -33.61
C ASN A 507 -20.69 24.29 -34.88
N ILE A 508 -21.41 24.08 -35.99
CA ILE A 508 -21.04 24.58 -37.33
C ILE A 508 -20.77 26.10 -37.35
N PRO A 509 -21.51 26.97 -36.63
CA PRO A 509 -21.18 28.40 -36.61
C PRO A 509 -19.86 28.78 -35.92
N ILE A 510 -19.34 27.93 -35.03
CA ILE A 510 -18.03 28.14 -34.38
C ILE A 510 -16.92 27.44 -35.17
N ALA A 511 -17.22 26.27 -35.74
CA ALA A 511 -16.23 25.49 -36.48
C ALA A 511 -15.89 26.17 -37.82
N THR A 512 -14.61 26.43 -38.05
CA THR A 512 -14.08 27.03 -39.28
C THR A 512 -14.25 26.12 -40.50
N LEU A 513 -14.38 24.79 -40.29
CA LEU A 513 -14.71 23.74 -41.26
C LEU A 513 -14.31 24.09 -42.69
N SER A 514 -13.00 24.09 -42.94
CA SER A 514 -12.45 24.35 -44.27
C SER A 514 -12.95 23.30 -45.27
N HIS A 515 -12.99 22.04 -44.85
CA HIS A 515 -13.60 20.92 -45.58
C HIS A 515 -14.15 19.89 -44.61
N LEU A 516 -15.17 19.12 -45.01
CA LEU A 516 -15.60 17.97 -44.21
C LEU A 516 -14.55 16.85 -44.18
N PHE A 517 -13.82 16.69 -45.29
CA PHE A 517 -12.83 15.65 -45.51
C PHE A 517 -11.59 16.23 -46.20
N ASP A 518 -10.42 15.62 -46.00
CA ASP A 518 -9.22 16.02 -46.73
C ASP A 518 -9.15 15.36 -48.13
N VAL A 519 -8.13 15.72 -48.92
CA VAL A 519 -7.97 15.22 -50.30
C VAL A 519 -7.66 13.71 -50.36
N HIS A 520 -7.16 13.14 -49.26
CA HIS A 520 -6.81 11.73 -49.18
C HIS A 520 -7.99 10.86 -48.74
N ALA A 521 -9.03 11.45 -48.13
CA ALA A 521 -10.29 10.77 -47.86
C ALA A 521 -10.97 10.37 -49.19
N GLY A 522 -10.72 9.14 -49.62
CA GLY A 522 -11.37 8.53 -50.77
C GLY A 522 -12.85 8.25 -50.53
N GLY A 523 -13.56 7.90 -51.60
CA GLY A 523 -14.97 7.52 -51.50
C GLY A 523 -15.17 6.14 -50.87
N SER A 524 -15.88 6.07 -49.74
CA SER A 524 -16.24 4.80 -49.07
C SER A 524 -17.75 4.57 -49.04
N THR A 525 -18.18 3.34 -49.36
CA THR A 525 -19.57 2.89 -49.23
C THR A 525 -19.85 2.21 -47.88
N SER A 526 -18.80 1.88 -47.14
CA SER A 526 -18.88 1.20 -45.84
C SER A 526 -18.82 2.17 -44.66
N ALA A 527 -18.25 3.37 -44.84
CA ALA A 527 -18.26 4.45 -43.85
C ALA A 527 -19.47 5.37 -44.04
N TRP A 528 -20.22 5.57 -42.96
CA TRP A 528 -21.45 6.36 -42.95
C TRP A 528 -21.33 7.44 -41.88
N ILE A 529 -21.77 8.64 -42.23
CA ILE A 529 -21.72 9.82 -41.38
C ILE A 529 -23.06 10.55 -41.35
N GLU A 530 -23.45 11.01 -40.18
CA GLU A 530 -24.51 11.99 -39.98
C GLU A 530 -23.93 13.17 -39.19
N LEU A 531 -24.02 14.37 -39.77
CA LEU A 531 -23.64 15.60 -39.11
C LEU A 531 -24.89 16.37 -38.73
N ILE A 532 -24.94 16.79 -37.47
CA ILE A 532 -26.05 17.54 -36.90
C ILE A 532 -25.51 18.88 -36.42
N ASN A 533 -26.12 19.97 -36.87
CA ASN A 533 -25.78 21.30 -36.36
C ASN A 533 -26.29 21.44 -34.91
N THR A 534 -25.40 21.69 -33.94
CA THR A 534 -25.80 21.79 -32.52
C THR A 534 -26.79 22.92 -32.23
N ASN A 535 -26.79 23.98 -33.04
CA ASN A 535 -27.63 25.16 -32.80
C ASN A 535 -29.00 25.04 -33.46
N THR A 536 -29.08 24.47 -34.67
CA THR A 536 -30.34 24.38 -35.43
C THR A 536 -30.99 23.00 -35.38
N ASN A 537 -30.27 21.98 -34.89
CA ASN A 537 -30.63 20.56 -35.00
C ASN A 537 -30.86 20.08 -36.45
N TYR A 538 -30.40 20.85 -37.44
CA TYR A 538 -30.43 20.40 -38.83
C TYR A 538 -29.47 19.22 -39.01
N SER A 539 -29.98 18.11 -39.53
CA SER A 539 -29.21 16.91 -39.83
C SER A 539 -28.95 16.80 -41.33
N SER A 540 -27.73 16.38 -41.71
CA SER A 540 -27.42 15.97 -43.08
C SER A 540 -28.22 14.73 -43.52
N GLY A 541 -28.81 14.01 -42.57
CA GLY A 541 -29.17 12.60 -42.71
C GLY A 541 -27.92 11.73 -42.79
N LEU A 542 -28.11 10.42 -42.69
CA LEU A 542 -27.01 9.48 -42.83
C LEU A 542 -26.56 9.42 -44.31
N ARG A 543 -25.27 9.61 -44.54
CA ARG A 543 -24.63 9.64 -45.87
C ARG A 543 -23.41 8.74 -45.89
N THR A 544 -23.11 8.15 -47.04
CA THR A 544 -21.81 7.50 -47.27
C THR A 544 -20.77 8.55 -47.66
N LEU A 545 -19.48 8.31 -47.42
CA LEU A 545 -18.40 9.28 -47.76
C LEU A 545 -18.28 9.62 -49.26
N LYS A 546 -19.04 8.94 -50.11
CA LYS A 546 -19.05 9.10 -51.57
C LYS A 546 -20.21 9.97 -52.09
N ASN A 547 -21.16 10.35 -51.24
CA ASN A 547 -22.46 10.97 -51.61
C ASN A 547 -22.77 12.25 -50.82
#